data_AF-A0A0M5JDG5-F1
#
_entry.id   AF-A0A0M5JDG5-F1
#
_cell.length_a   1.000
_cell.length_b   1.000
_cell.length_c   1.000
_cell.angle_alpha   90.00
_cell.angle_beta   90.00
_cell.angle_gamma   90.00
#
_symmetry.space_group_name_H-M   'P 1'
#
loop_
_entity.id
_entity.type
_entity.pdbx_description
1 polymer ?
#
loop_
_entity_poly.entity_id
_entity_poly.type
_entity_poly.pdbx_seq_one_letter_code
_entity_poly.pdbx_strand_id
1 'polypeptide(L)'
;MEKQGWVSIWLGNIEEVDSIGEYVDLMYDEDGESVPSKFFIDFNIDMDETDEDTIEKAVYKNSSSDISTLLDGCSYEEIIIPKIKKNIDLKKSYNAVILIYNFEYNYEIISAGAFEFITATNYE
;
A
#
# COMPACT_ATOMS: atom_id res chain seq x y z
N MET A 1 10.49 -4.09 6.65
CA MET A 1 11.39 -5.26 6.66
C MET A 1 10.82 -6.31 5.72
N GLU A 2 11.66 -6.83 4.81
CA GLU A 2 11.33 -7.96 3.95
C GLU A 2 10.87 -9.15 4.82
N LYS A 3 9.71 -9.70 4.50
CA LYS A 3 9.10 -10.82 5.21
C LYS A 3 8.18 -11.60 4.29
N GLN A 4 8.67 -12.73 3.81
CA GLN A 4 7.92 -13.60 2.90
C GLN A 4 6.53 -13.96 3.44
N GLY A 5 5.52 -13.89 2.56
CA GLY A 5 4.14 -14.26 2.88
C GLY A 5 3.37 -13.23 3.70
N TRP A 6 3.92 -12.02 3.88
CA TRP A 6 3.27 -10.90 4.57
C TRP A 6 2.97 -9.76 3.61
N VAL A 7 1.78 -9.16 3.75
CA VAL A 7 1.38 -7.97 3.01
C VAL A 7 1.16 -6.82 3.98
N SER A 8 1.66 -5.65 3.60
CA SER A 8 1.40 -4.38 4.28
C SER A 8 0.43 -3.55 3.44
N ILE A 9 -0.58 -2.96 4.08
CA ILE A 9 -1.71 -2.31 3.41
C ILE A 9 -1.80 -0.84 3.83
N TRP A 10 -1.82 0.05 2.84
CA TRP A 10 -2.11 1.46 3.00
C TRP A 10 -3.38 1.83 2.24
N LEU A 11 -4.15 2.76 2.82
CA LEU A 11 -5.33 3.32 2.17
C LEU A 11 -5.20 4.84 2.10
N GLY A 12 -5.65 5.42 1.00
CA GLY A 12 -5.55 6.85 0.77
C GLY A 12 -6.75 7.46 0.06
N ASN A 13 -6.73 8.79 -0.01
CA ASN A 13 -7.66 9.57 -0.83
C ASN A 13 -6.88 10.45 -1.80
N ILE A 14 -6.97 10.16 -3.09
CA ILE A 14 -6.32 10.93 -4.14
C ILE A 14 -7.35 11.51 -5.11
N GLU A 15 -7.10 12.74 -5.57
CA GLU A 15 -8.02 13.46 -6.46
C GLU A 15 -7.79 13.10 -7.93
N GLU A 16 -6.55 12.78 -8.31
CA GLU A 16 -6.16 12.46 -9.69
C GLU A 16 -5.61 11.03 -9.78
N VAL A 17 -6.24 10.18 -10.60
CA VAL A 17 -5.90 8.74 -10.71
C VAL A 17 -4.45 8.52 -11.15
N ASP A 18 -3.97 9.34 -12.08
CA ASP A 18 -2.62 9.22 -12.64
C ASP A 18 -1.52 9.54 -11.60
N SER A 19 -1.88 10.13 -10.46
CA SER A 19 -0.91 10.52 -9.41
C SER A 19 -0.39 9.37 -8.55
N ILE A 20 -1.09 8.23 -8.47
CA ILE A 20 -0.62 7.11 -7.64
C ILE A 20 0.61 6.42 -8.25
N GLY A 21 0.74 6.49 -9.58
CA GLY A 21 1.91 6.07 -10.34
C GLY A 21 3.16 6.77 -9.80
N GLU A 22 3.21 8.07 -10.03
CA GLU A 22 4.29 8.98 -9.65
C GLU A 22 4.61 8.98 -8.15
N TYR A 23 3.61 8.72 -7.30
CA TYR A 23 3.82 8.67 -5.86
C TYR A 23 4.56 7.42 -5.40
N VAL A 24 4.29 6.26 -6.04
CA VAL A 24 4.71 4.94 -5.55
C VAL A 24 5.86 4.35 -6.36
N ASP A 25 5.83 4.48 -7.69
CA ASP A 25 6.80 3.83 -8.58
C ASP A 25 8.23 4.24 -8.27
N LEU A 26 9.14 3.26 -8.35
CA LEU A 26 10.57 3.51 -8.21
C LEU A 26 11.00 4.55 -9.25
N MET A 27 11.80 5.50 -8.78
CA MET A 27 12.38 6.53 -9.64
C MET A 27 13.81 6.13 -9.98
N TYR A 28 14.30 6.64 -11.10
CA TYR A 28 15.68 6.42 -11.54
C TYR A 28 16.33 7.79 -11.80
N ASP A 29 17.57 7.95 -11.35
CA ASP A 29 18.33 9.16 -11.63
C ASP A 29 18.92 9.16 -13.06
N GLU A 30 19.71 10.19 -13.38
CA GLU A 30 20.30 10.34 -14.72
C GLU A 30 21.31 9.23 -15.07
N ASP A 31 21.87 8.57 -14.06
CA ASP A 31 22.80 7.45 -14.22
C ASP A 31 22.06 6.10 -14.30
N GLY A 32 20.74 6.10 -14.11
CA GLY A 32 19.89 4.91 -14.10
C GLY A 32 19.91 4.18 -12.77
N GLU A 33 20.43 4.81 -11.71
CA GLU A 33 20.40 4.26 -10.36
C GLU A 33 19.03 4.49 -9.74
N SER A 34 18.53 3.48 -9.03
CA SER A 34 17.24 3.56 -8.39
C SER A 34 17.28 4.50 -7.19
N VAL A 35 16.28 5.36 -7.07
CA VAL A 35 16.12 6.30 -5.95
C VAL A 35 14.73 6.15 -5.34
N PRO A 36 14.58 6.37 -4.01
CA PRO A 36 13.32 6.11 -3.34
C PRO A 36 12.24 7.06 -3.83
N SER A 37 11.06 6.50 -4.12
CA SER A 37 9.90 7.30 -4.50
C SER A 37 9.36 8.07 -3.30
N LYS A 38 8.43 9.00 -3.56
CA LYS A 38 7.87 9.84 -2.49
C LYS A 38 7.18 8.99 -1.42
N PHE A 39 6.50 7.92 -1.80
CA PHE A 39 5.88 6.99 -0.87
C PHE A 39 6.90 6.34 0.08
N PHE A 40 8.02 5.87 -0.45
CA PHE A 40 9.09 5.25 0.36
C PHE A 40 9.68 6.26 1.36
N ILE A 41 9.91 7.50 0.92
CA ILE A 41 10.38 8.59 1.79
C ILE A 41 9.34 8.91 2.88
N ASP A 42 8.07 9.07 2.50
CA ASP A 42 6.98 9.47 3.39
C ASP A 42 6.74 8.43 4.50
N PHE A 43 6.96 7.14 4.22
CA PHE A 43 6.78 6.04 5.18
C PHE A 43 8.11 5.50 5.74
N ASN A 44 9.24 6.12 5.44
CA ASN A 44 10.57 5.66 5.86
C ASN A 44 10.82 4.17 5.53
N ILE A 45 10.43 3.76 4.31
CA ILE A 45 10.65 2.42 3.79
C ILE A 45 11.98 2.43 3.05
N ASP A 46 12.87 1.51 3.41
CA ASP A 46 14.08 1.25 2.64
C ASP A 46 13.69 0.54 1.33
N MET A 47 14.07 1.13 0.21
CA MET A 47 13.72 0.60 -1.11
C MET A 47 14.39 -0.74 -1.42
N ASP A 48 15.46 -1.08 -0.71
CA ASP A 48 16.14 -2.38 -0.83
C ASP A 48 15.39 -3.51 -0.10
N GLU A 49 14.35 -3.21 0.70
CA GLU A 49 13.57 -4.21 1.45
C GLU A 49 12.36 -4.76 0.69
N THR A 50 12.11 -4.31 -0.54
CA THR A 50 10.96 -4.71 -1.36
C THR A 50 11.30 -4.60 -2.85
N ASP A 51 10.53 -5.31 -3.68
CA ASP A 51 10.67 -5.27 -5.13
C ASP A 51 9.48 -4.51 -5.75
N GLU A 52 9.68 -3.78 -6.85
CA GLU A 52 8.59 -3.11 -7.57
C GLU A 52 7.52 -4.09 -8.05
N ASP A 53 7.92 -5.33 -8.41
CA ASP A 53 7.01 -6.40 -8.82
C ASP A 53 6.12 -6.91 -7.67
N THR A 54 6.47 -6.59 -6.42
CA THR A 54 5.69 -6.94 -5.22
C THR A 54 4.78 -5.84 -4.72
N ILE A 55 4.68 -4.73 -5.47
CA ILE A 55 3.82 -3.60 -5.12
C ILE A 55 2.58 -3.63 -6.01
N GLU A 56 1.42 -3.60 -5.37
CA GLU A 56 0.14 -3.47 -6.05
C GLU A 56 -0.54 -2.17 -5.62
N LYS A 57 -1.16 -1.47 -6.58
CA LYS A 57 -1.85 -0.21 -6.31
C LYS A 57 -3.07 -0.05 -7.19
N ALA A 58 -4.12 0.53 -6.62
CA ALA A 58 -5.35 0.81 -7.34
C ALA A 58 -5.99 2.12 -6.89
N VAL A 59 -6.70 2.75 -7.82
CA VAL A 59 -7.50 3.96 -7.58
C VAL A 59 -8.92 3.72 -8.07
N TYR A 60 -9.87 4.07 -7.23
CA TYR A 60 -11.29 3.85 -7.46
C TYR A 60 -11.99 5.17 -7.72
N LYS A 61 -12.94 5.16 -8.66
CA LYS A 61 -13.76 6.33 -8.97
C LYS A 61 -14.57 6.83 -7.78
N ASN A 62 -15.05 5.91 -6.95
CA ASN A 62 -15.84 6.22 -5.76
C ASN A 62 -15.05 5.79 -4.53
N SER A 63 -15.12 6.58 -3.46
CA SER A 63 -14.55 6.18 -2.18
C SER A 63 -15.45 5.17 -1.45
N SER A 64 -14.84 4.31 -0.65
CA SER A 64 -15.51 3.31 0.19
C SER A 64 -14.91 3.29 1.59
N SER A 65 -15.74 2.98 2.59
CA SER A 65 -15.30 2.66 3.95
C SER A 65 -15.42 1.15 4.26
N ASP A 66 -15.72 0.32 3.26
CA ASP A 66 -15.66 -1.15 3.37
C ASP A 66 -14.32 -1.64 2.83
N ILE A 67 -13.50 -2.21 3.72
CA ILE A 67 -12.20 -2.80 3.38
C ILE A 67 -12.33 -3.89 2.30
N SER A 68 -13.47 -4.60 2.26
CA SER A 68 -13.70 -5.64 1.25
C SER A 68 -13.84 -5.03 -0.15
N THR A 69 -14.53 -3.89 -0.26
CA THR A 69 -14.64 -3.17 -1.53
C THR A 69 -13.32 -2.55 -1.96
N LEU A 70 -12.50 -2.10 -1.01
CA LEU A 70 -11.20 -1.47 -1.31
C LEU A 70 -10.12 -2.45 -1.71
N LEU A 71 -10.27 -3.73 -1.36
CA LEU A 71 -9.34 -4.80 -1.72
C LEU A 71 -9.89 -5.72 -2.83
N ASP A 72 -11.07 -5.40 -3.37
CA ASP A 72 -11.71 -6.19 -4.43
C ASP A 72 -10.84 -6.17 -5.70
N GLY A 73 -10.48 -7.35 -6.18
CA GLY A 73 -9.59 -7.57 -7.31
C GLY A 73 -8.10 -7.58 -6.96
N CYS A 74 -7.71 -7.34 -5.70
CA CYS A 74 -6.31 -7.39 -5.30
C CYS A 74 -5.79 -8.83 -5.15
N SER A 75 -4.48 -9.01 -5.30
CA SER A 75 -3.88 -10.34 -5.15
C SER A 75 -4.10 -10.90 -3.74
N TYR A 76 -4.46 -12.19 -3.65
CA TYR A 76 -4.76 -12.90 -2.39
C TYR A 76 -5.93 -12.29 -1.56
N GLU A 77 -6.81 -11.50 -2.17
CA GLU A 77 -7.96 -10.89 -1.49
C GLU A 77 -8.81 -11.89 -0.70
N GLU A 78 -8.96 -13.11 -1.22
CA GLU A 78 -9.77 -14.17 -0.64
C GLU A 78 -9.18 -14.71 0.66
N ILE A 79 -7.88 -14.49 0.88
CA ILE A 79 -7.16 -14.84 2.12
C ILE A 79 -7.03 -13.60 3.03
N ILE A 80 -6.71 -12.43 2.46
CA ILE A 80 -6.44 -11.19 3.20
C ILE A 80 -7.72 -10.63 3.83
N ILE A 81 -8.80 -10.47 3.05
CA ILE A 81 -10.04 -9.83 3.51
C ILE A 81 -10.60 -10.53 4.75
N PRO A 82 -10.75 -11.88 4.79
CA PRO A 82 -11.26 -12.56 5.98
C PRO A 82 -10.42 -12.38 7.25
N LYS A 83 -9.10 -12.23 7.12
CA LYS A 83 -8.18 -12.05 8.26
C LYS A 83 -8.33 -10.68 8.89
N ILE A 84 -8.49 -9.63 8.08
CA ILE A 84 -8.42 -8.25 8.58
C ILE A 84 -9.80 -7.65 8.84
N LYS A 85 -10.85 -8.05 8.11
CA LYS A 85 -12.20 -7.47 8.19
C LYS A 85 -12.83 -7.52 9.58
N LYS A 86 -12.43 -8.48 10.43
CA LYS A 86 -12.94 -8.59 11.80
C LYS A 86 -12.34 -7.56 12.76
N ASN A 87 -11.16 -7.05 12.46
CA ASN A 87 -10.36 -6.22 13.37
C ASN A 87 -10.22 -4.78 12.88
N ILE A 88 -10.60 -4.49 11.64
CA ILE A 88 -10.53 -3.16 11.04
C ILE A 88 -11.93 -2.58 10.93
N ASP A 89 -12.09 -1.38 11.48
CA ASP A 89 -13.28 -0.54 11.30
C ASP A 89 -12.83 0.83 10.79
N LEU A 90 -12.99 1.05 9.47
CA LEU A 90 -12.53 2.27 8.80
C LEU A 90 -13.42 3.46 9.19
N LYS A 91 -12.83 4.48 9.82
CA LYS A 91 -13.56 5.66 10.30
C LYS A 91 -13.84 6.71 9.23
N LYS A 92 -13.29 6.53 8.03
CA LYS A 92 -13.48 7.38 6.86
C LYS A 92 -13.43 6.52 5.60
N SER A 93 -13.90 7.09 4.49
CA SER A 93 -13.81 6.45 3.18
C SER A 93 -12.46 6.73 2.52
N TYR A 94 -12.03 5.81 1.68
CA TYR A 94 -10.80 5.85 0.89
C TYR A 94 -11.11 5.56 -0.57
N ASN A 95 -10.29 6.03 -1.50
CA ASN A 95 -10.42 5.70 -2.92
C ASN A 95 -9.12 5.17 -3.54
N ALA A 96 -8.08 4.95 -2.74
CA ALA A 96 -6.83 4.39 -3.20
C ALA A 96 -6.31 3.34 -2.22
N VAL A 97 -5.62 2.34 -2.76
CA VAL A 97 -4.94 1.30 -2.01
C VAL A 97 -3.52 1.14 -2.53
N ILE A 98 -2.58 0.90 -1.62
CA ILE A 98 -1.23 0.43 -1.91
C ILE A 98 -1.00 -0.81 -1.06
N LEU A 99 -0.58 -1.90 -1.69
CA LEU A 99 -0.17 -3.13 -1.04
C LEU A 99 1.31 -3.40 -1.37
N ILE A 100 2.08 -3.80 -0.37
CA ILE A 100 3.43 -4.34 -0.58
C ILE A 100 3.44 -5.76 -0.05
N TYR A 101 3.63 -6.73 -0.95
CA TYR A 101 3.74 -8.15 -0.63
C TYR A 101 5.18 -8.52 -0.22
N ASN A 102 5.33 -9.67 0.44
CA ASN A 102 6.58 -10.09 1.07
C ASN A 102 7.24 -9.02 1.97
N PHE A 103 6.42 -8.17 2.60
CA PHE A 103 6.89 -7.04 3.39
C PHE A 103 6.00 -6.82 4.61
N GLU A 104 6.63 -6.71 5.78
CA GLU A 104 5.97 -6.30 7.03
C GLU A 104 6.47 -4.90 7.42
N TYR A 105 5.56 -3.93 7.31
CA TYR A 105 5.81 -2.58 7.78
C TYR A 105 5.81 -2.51 9.31
N ASN A 106 6.74 -1.76 9.87
CA ASN A 106 7.04 -1.72 11.30
C ASN A 106 6.20 -0.70 12.10
N TYR A 107 5.17 -0.10 11.50
CA TYR A 107 4.30 0.91 12.11
C TYR A 107 5.01 2.24 12.48
N GLU A 108 6.17 2.54 11.89
CA GLU A 108 6.94 3.75 12.23
C GLU A 108 6.18 5.04 11.88
N ILE A 109 5.59 5.11 10.69
CA ILE A 109 4.79 6.23 10.22
C ILE A 109 3.38 5.73 9.88
N ILE A 110 2.40 6.12 10.70
CA ILE A 110 1.00 5.67 10.51
C ILE A 110 0.29 6.46 9.42
N SER A 111 0.65 7.73 9.19
CA SER A 111 0.02 8.57 8.18
C SER A 111 1.01 9.57 7.61
N ALA A 112 1.01 9.70 6.29
CA ALA A 112 1.79 10.68 5.55
C ALA A 112 1.05 11.06 4.25
N GLY A 113 1.01 12.36 3.96
CA GLY A 113 0.30 12.88 2.80
C GLY A 113 -1.17 12.45 2.76
N ALA A 114 -1.55 11.78 1.68
CA ALA A 114 -2.91 11.29 1.43
C ALA A 114 -3.19 9.89 1.99
N PHE A 115 -2.18 9.20 2.51
CA PHE A 115 -2.24 7.78 2.84
C PHE A 115 -2.09 7.52 4.35
N GLU A 116 -2.71 6.44 4.79
CA GLU A 116 -2.63 5.89 6.13
C GLU A 116 -2.25 4.41 6.04
N PHE A 117 -1.28 4.00 6.84
CA PHE A 117 -1.01 2.59 7.07
C PHE A 117 -2.13 1.98 7.89
N ILE A 118 -2.68 0.87 7.42
CA ILE A 118 -3.82 0.22 8.05
C ILE A 118 -3.39 -1.00 8.86
N THR A 119 -2.66 -1.92 8.23
CA THR A 119 -2.21 -3.16 8.88
C THR A 119 -1.18 -3.87 8.03
N ALA A 120 -0.41 -4.76 8.66
CA ALA A 120 0.24 -5.89 8.00
C ALA A 120 -0.46 -7.20 8.39
N THR A 121 -0.51 -8.17 7.49
CA THR A 121 -1.03 -9.52 7.77
C THR A 121 -0.34 -10.55 6.90
N ASN A 122 -0.30 -11.81 7.33
CA ASN A 122 0.13 -12.89 6.44
C ASN A 122 -0.95 -13.21 5.41
N TYR A 123 -0.56 -13.57 4.18
CA TYR A 123 -1.42 -14.11 3.12
C TYR A 123 -1.01 -15.53 2.69
N GLU A 124 0.10 -16.05 3.20
CA GLU A 124 0.46 -17.48 3.16
C GLU A 124 -0.05 -18.25 4.38
#